data_AF-A0A9W8N3Y2-F1
#
_entry.id   AF-A0A9W8N3Y2-F1
#
_cell.length_a   1.000
_cell.length_b   1.000
_cell.length_c   1.000
_cell.angle_alpha   90.00
_cell.angle_beta   90.00
_cell.angle_gamma   90.00
#
_symmetry.space_group_name_H-M   'P 1'
#
loop_
_entity.id
_entity.type
_entity.pdbx_description
1 polymer ?
#
loop_
_entity_poly.entity_id
_entity_poly.type
_entity_poly.pdbx_seq_one_letter_code
_entity_poly.pdbx_strand_id
1 'polypeptide(L)'
;MSENAEYFLSFALHFLCCFIALHQVPTVVYYSKVGAEVAKIVFRGQKMSPPSTQTFQTYFQNLWKNPTSLLQSASETASKTAQQPGSILARIQNVSRAQVVTVGVIAAECLGFFTVGEMIGRFKIIGYHGETAGAHH
;
A
#
# COMPACT_ATOMS: atom_id res chain seq x y z
N MET A 1 30.02 -42.03 32.58
CA MET A 1 30.73 -41.06 31.71
C MET A 1 30.40 -41.24 30.23
N SER A 2 29.71 -42.32 29.82
CA SER A 2 29.31 -42.61 28.44
C SER A 2 28.05 -41.88 27.96
N GLU A 3 27.05 -41.64 28.82
CA GLU A 3 25.81 -40.95 28.42
C GLU A 3 26.03 -39.52 27.92
N ASN A 4 26.94 -38.76 28.55
CA ASN A 4 27.24 -37.38 28.12
C ASN A 4 27.85 -37.29 26.71
N ALA A 5 28.52 -38.36 26.25
CA ALA A 5 29.10 -38.42 24.91
C ALA A 5 28.03 -38.64 23.83
N GLU A 6 27.01 -39.45 24.12
CA GLU A 6 25.87 -39.71 23.23
C GLU A 6 25.02 -38.44 23.02
N TYR A 7 24.78 -37.65 24.08
CA TYR A 7 24.08 -36.36 23.96
C TYR A 7 24.88 -35.35 23.14
N PHE A 8 26.20 -35.33 23.30
CA PHE A 8 27.07 -34.44 22.53
C PHE A 8 27.09 -34.81 21.04
N LEU A 9 27.13 -36.11 20.72
CA LEU A 9 27.09 -36.60 19.34
C LEU A 9 25.73 -36.34 18.70
N SER A 10 24.63 -36.54 19.43
CA SER A 10 23.28 -36.25 18.98
C SER A 10 23.09 -34.75 18.73
N PHE A 11 23.59 -33.88 19.61
CA PHE A 11 23.55 -32.43 19.44
C PHE A 11 24.40 -31.97 18.24
N ALA A 12 25.61 -32.51 18.08
CA ALA A 12 26.49 -32.21 16.95
C ALA A 12 25.87 -32.67 15.62
N LEU A 13 25.23 -33.84 15.60
CA LEU A 13 24.54 -34.36 14.41
C LEU A 13 23.31 -33.53 14.04
N HIS A 14 22.56 -33.04 15.04
CA HIS A 14 21.43 -32.14 14.83
C HIS A 14 21.87 -30.79 14.26
N PHE A 15 22.97 -30.24 14.77
CA PHE A 15 23.59 -29.01 14.25
C PHE A 15 24.13 -29.19 12.84
N LEU A 16 24.80 -30.31 12.56
CA LEU A 16 25.30 -30.65 11.23
C LEU A 16 24.14 -30.82 10.23
N CYS A 17 23.07 -31.53 10.61
CA CYS A 17 21.88 -31.70 9.80
C CYS A 17 21.19 -30.34 9.51
N CYS A 18 21.08 -29.47 10.51
CA CYS A 18 20.54 -28.12 10.36
C CYS A 18 21.40 -27.25 9.41
N PHE A 19 22.73 -27.36 9.51
CA PHE A 19 23.67 -26.65 8.62
C PHE A 19 23.57 -27.13 7.17
N ILE A 20 23.51 -28.45 6.95
CA ILE A 20 23.31 -29.04 5.62
C ILE A 20 21.94 -28.66 5.05
N ALA A 21 20.89 -28.69 5.88
CA ALA A 21 19.54 -28.28 5.49
C ALA A 21 19.48 -26.78 5.11
N LEU A 22 20.20 -25.91 5.83
CA LEU A 22 20.32 -24.48 5.51
C LEU A 22 21.02 -24.23 4.17
N HIS A 23 22.01 -25.05 3.80
CA HIS A 23 22.69 -24.97 2.49
C HIS A 23 21.81 -25.43 1.32
N GLN A 24 20.77 -26.23 1.58
CA GLN A 24 19.81 -26.69 0.56
C GLN A 24 18.60 -25.75 0.40
N VAL A 25 18.50 -24.68 1.21
CA VAL A 25 17.43 -23.70 1.04
C VAL A 25 17.71 -22.88 -0.22
N PRO A 26 16.80 -22.87 -1.20
CA PRO A 26 17.00 -22.05 -2.39
C PRO A 26 17.09 -20.58 -1.98
N THR A 27 18.11 -19.88 -2.49
CA THR A 27 18.43 -18.48 -2.21
C THR A 27 17.21 -17.54 -2.28
N VAL A 28 16.26 -17.86 -3.16
CA VAL A 28 14.98 -17.15 -3.32
C VAL A 28 14.13 -17.17 -2.04
N VAL A 29 14.12 -18.27 -1.29
CA VAL A 29 13.35 -18.39 -0.04
C VAL A 29 13.95 -17.52 1.05
N TYR A 30 15.28 -17.39 1.12
CA TYR A 30 15.93 -16.52 2.08
C TYR A 30 15.61 -15.04 1.80
N TYR A 31 15.82 -14.59 0.56
CA TYR A 31 15.56 -13.20 0.19
C TYR A 31 14.09 -12.83 0.20
N SER A 32 13.18 -13.76 -0.14
CA SER A 32 11.74 -13.50 -0.03
C SER A 32 11.28 -13.31 1.41
N LYS A 33 11.82 -14.06 2.38
CA LYS A 33 11.53 -13.85 3.82
C LYS A 33 12.01 -12.48 4.31
N VAL A 34 13.24 -12.10 3.95
CA VAL A 34 13.77 -10.77 4.29
C VAL A 34 12.92 -9.68 3.65
N GLY A 35 12.60 -9.83 2.37
CA GLY A 35 11.72 -8.91 1.63
C GLY A 35 10.33 -8.80 2.27
N ALA A 36 9.75 -9.90 2.73
CA ALA A 36 8.44 -9.92 3.38
C ALA A 36 8.45 -9.19 4.74
N GLU A 37 9.49 -9.36 5.57
CA GLU A 37 9.59 -8.64 6.85
C GLU A 37 9.84 -7.14 6.64
N VAL A 38 10.66 -6.77 5.66
CA VAL A 38 10.85 -5.36 5.28
C VAL A 38 9.53 -4.76 4.77
N ALA A 39 8.80 -5.48 3.92
CA ALA A 39 7.50 -5.04 3.42
C ALA A 39 6.50 -4.81 4.56
N LYS A 40 6.49 -5.67 5.59
CA LYS A 40 5.63 -5.49 6.78
C LYS A 40 5.95 -4.20 7.53
N ILE A 41 7.23 -3.86 7.68
CA ILE A 41 7.66 -2.63 8.35
C ILE A 41 7.22 -1.42 7.54
N VAL A 42 7.41 -1.43 6.22
CA VAL A 42 6.99 -0.34 5.34
C VAL A 42 5.47 -0.18 5.35
N PHE A 43 4.70 -1.27 5.27
CA PHE A 43 3.24 -1.23 5.31
C PHE A 43 2.71 -0.56 6.59
N ARG A 44 3.30 -0.90 7.74
CA ARG A 44 2.94 -0.27 9.03
C ARG A 44 3.45 1.17 9.13
N GLY A 45 4.66 1.45 8.67
CA GLY A 45 5.27 2.78 8.69
C GLY A 45 4.53 3.80 7.81
N GLN A 46 4.04 3.36 6.65
CA GLN A 46 3.28 4.17 5.70
C GLN A 46 1.78 4.23 6.03
N LYS A 47 1.35 3.67 7.17
CA LYS A 47 -0.07 3.62 7.59
C LYS A 47 -0.99 3.05 6.51
N MET A 48 -0.52 2.03 5.80
CA MET A 48 -1.27 1.36 4.73
C MET A 48 -2.38 0.44 5.28
N SER A 49 -2.48 0.28 6.60
CA SER A 49 -3.60 -0.39 7.25
C SER A 49 -4.87 0.44 7.10
N PRO A 50 -6.02 -0.18 6.76
CA PRO A 50 -7.29 0.55 6.68
C PRO A 50 -7.55 1.25 8.04
N PRO A 51 -8.00 2.51 8.02
CA PRO A 51 -8.29 3.25 9.24
C PRO A 51 -9.37 2.55 10.06
N SER A 52 -9.42 2.82 11.36
CA SER A 52 -10.45 2.22 12.21
C SER A 52 -11.85 2.61 11.72
N THR A 53 -12.83 1.74 11.94
CA THR A 53 -14.22 1.96 11.56
C THR A 53 -14.80 3.24 12.17
N GLN A 54 -14.33 3.62 13.36
CA GLN A 54 -14.69 4.88 14.02
C GLN A 54 -14.17 6.09 13.22
N THR A 55 -12.91 6.06 12.77
CA THR A 55 -12.36 7.12 11.91
C THR A 55 -13.14 7.20 10.59
N PHE A 56 -13.49 6.06 9.99
CA PHE A 56 -14.32 6.03 8.78
C PHE A 56 -15.71 6.63 9.02
N GLN A 57 -16.38 6.29 10.12
CA GLN A 57 -17.68 6.86 10.48
C GLN A 57 -17.60 8.37 10.66
N THR A 58 -16.56 8.88 11.33
CA THR A 58 -16.38 10.33 11.49
C THR A 58 -16.18 11.01 10.14
N TYR A 59 -15.32 10.46 9.26
CA TYR A 59 -15.13 10.98 7.90
C TYR A 59 -16.42 10.98 7.09
N PHE A 60 -17.16 9.87 7.10
CA PHE A 60 -18.40 9.73 6.35
C PHE A 60 -19.51 10.65 6.90
N GLN A 61 -19.64 10.76 8.22
CA GLN A 61 -20.60 11.68 8.84
C GLN A 61 -20.27 13.14 8.51
N ASN A 62 -18.99 13.51 8.49
CA ASN A 62 -18.57 14.85 8.11
C ASN A 62 -18.85 15.14 6.62
N LEU A 63 -18.58 14.16 5.75
CA LEU A 63 -18.88 14.25 4.31
C LEU A 63 -20.38 14.39 4.03
N TRP A 64 -21.19 13.58 4.71
CA TRP A 64 -22.63 13.56 4.48
C TRP A 64 -23.34 14.77 5.09
N LYS A 65 -22.93 15.19 6.30
CA LYS A 65 -23.58 16.31 7.01
C LYS A 65 -23.17 17.67 6.44
N ASN A 66 -21.93 17.81 5.96
CA ASN A 66 -21.42 19.07 5.42
C ASN A 66 -20.42 18.77 4.27
N PRO A 67 -20.91 18.42 3.07
CA PRO A 67 -20.03 18.15 1.92
C PRO A 67 -19.16 19.37 1.58
N THR A 68 -19.71 20.57 1.81
CA THR A 68 -19.00 21.84 1.64
C THR A 68 -17.90 22.05 2.67
N SER A 69 -18.01 21.50 3.89
CA SER A 69 -16.97 21.67 4.92
C SER A 69 -15.78 20.76 4.68
N LEU A 70 -15.90 19.63 3.97
CA LEU A 70 -14.72 18.85 3.55
C LEU A 70 -14.00 19.50 2.38
N LEU A 71 -14.74 20.12 1.46
CA LEU A 71 -14.13 21.00 0.47
C LEU A 71 -13.44 22.16 1.18
N GLN A 72 -14.09 22.73 2.21
CA GLN A 72 -13.52 23.76 3.06
C GLN A 72 -12.33 23.23 3.87
N SER A 73 -12.30 22.00 4.39
CA SER A 73 -11.23 21.46 5.25
C SER A 73 -10.04 20.86 4.50
N ALA A 74 -10.29 20.21 3.35
CA ALA A 74 -9.27 19.97 2.34
C ALA A 74 -8.72 21.31 1.86
N SER A 75 -9.59 22.31 1.74
CA SER A 75 -9.15 23.67 1.57
C SER A 75 -8.56 24.28 2.83
N GLU A 76 -8.77 23.86 4.10
CA GLU A 76 -8.24 24.43 5.38
C GLU A 76 -6.83 23.95 5.68
N THR A 77 -6.47 22.75 5.23
CA THR A 77 -5.06 22.38 5.07
C THR A 77 -4.39 23.26 3.99
N ALA A 78 -5.16 23.74 3.00
CA ALA A 78 -4.77 24.82 2.10
C ALA A 78 -5.20 26.24 2.58
N SER A 79 -5.84 26.35 3.76
CA SER A 79 -6.60 27.54 4.19
C SER A 79 -6.62 27.73 5.69
N LYS A 80 -5.41 27.84 6.25
CA LYS A 80 -5.12 28.97 7.15
C LYS A 80 -5.21 30.35 6.44
N THR A 81 -5.91 30.44 5.30
CA THR A 81 -5.80 31.49 4.29
C THR A 81 -7.15 31.85 3.61
N ALA A 82 -8.29 31.18 3.88
CA ALA A 82 -9.54 31.32 3.09
C ALA A 82 -10.73 31.95 3.83
N GLN A 83 -10.50 32.97 4.65
CA GLN A 83 -11.57 33.74 5.29
C GLN A 83 -12.26 34.76 4.37
N GLN A 84 -12.04 34.80 3.04
CA GLN A 84 -12.52 35.90 2.19
C GLN A 84 -13.20 35.43 0.89
N PRO A 85 -14.54 35.57 0.77
CA PRO A 85 -15.35 35.03 -0.34
C PRO A 85 -15.16 35.76 -1.69
N GLY A 86 -14.45 36.90 -1.75
CA GLY A 86 -14.07 37.56 -3.01
C GLY A 86 -12.83 36.97 -3.72
N SER A 87 -12.13 36.01 -3.10
CA SER A 87 -10.78 35.60 -3.51
C SER A 87 -10.67 34.30 -4.30
N ILE A 88 -11.76 33.55 -4.51
CA ILE A 88 -11.70 32.24 -5.18
C ILE A 88 -11.37 32.40 -6.68
N LEU A 89 -12.06 33.31 -7.37
CA LEU A 89 -11.78 33.66 -8.76
C LEU A 89 -10.36 34.20 -8.96
N ALA A 90 -9.82 34.97 -7.99
CA ALA A 90 -8.45 35.49 -7.99
C ALA A 90 -7.38 34.44 -7.66
N ARG A 91 -7.77 33.36 -6.97
CA ARG A 91 -6.88 32.26 -6.58
C ARG A 91 -6.79 31.14 -7.60
N ILE A 92 -7.81 30.88 -8.42
CA ILE A 92 -7.69 30.00 -9.61
C ILE A 92 -6.56 30.51 -10.53
N GLN A 93 -6.43 31.84 -10.63
CA GLN A 93 -5.36 32.52 -11.35
C GLN A 93 -4.00 32.47 -10.62
N ASN A 94 -4.01 32.35 -9.29
CA ASN A 94 -2.83 32.33 -8.42
C ASN A 94 -2.52 30.93 -7.85
N VAL A 95 -3.03 29.86 -8.45
CA VAL A 95 -2.66 28.50 -8.06
C VAL A 95 -1.20 28.29 -8.45
N SER A 96 -0.36 27.97 -7.47
CA SER A 96 1.04 27.66 -7.72
C SER A 96 1.15 26.32 -8.46
N ARG A 97 2.09 26.22 -9.42
CA ARG A 97 2.34 24.96 -10.15
C ARG A 97 2.65 23.80 -9.22
N ALA A 98 3.32 24.06 -8.09
CA ALA A 98 3.63 23.06 -7.08
C ALA A 98 2.36 22.42 -6.50
N GLN A 99 1.32 23.21 -6.19
CA GLN A 99 0.05 22.69 -5.67
C GLN A 99 -0.69 21.82 -6.70
N VAL A 100 -0.67 22.22 -7.98
CA VAL A 100 -1.27 21.41 -9.06
C VAL A 100 -0.57 20.07 -9.21
N VAL A 101 0.76 20.07 -9.17
CA VAL A 101 1.54 18.83 -9.26
C VAL A 101 1.24 17.92 -8.08
N THR A 102 1.19 18.44 -6.85
CA THR A 102 0.86 17.62 -5.67
C THR A 102 -0.55 17.02 -5.78
N VAL A 103 -1.56 17.82 -6.16
CA VAL A 103 -2.92 17.31 -6.38
C VAL A 103 -2.96 16.27 -7.50
N GLY A 104 -2.22 16.50 -8.58
CA GLY A 104 -2.11 15.56 -9.70
C GLY A 104 -1.50 14.22 -9.28
N VAL A 105 -0.43 14.24 -8.47
CA VAL A 105 0.20 13.02 -7.95
C VAL A 105 -0.77 12.26 -7.04
N ILE A 106 -1.44 12.94 -6.11
CA ILE A 106 -2.42 12.29 -5.22
C ILE A 106 -3.59 11.69 -6.02
N ALA A 107 -4.08 12.40 -7.03
CA ALA A 107 -5.14 11.89 -7.91
C ALA A 107 -4.67 10.66 -8.71
N ALA A 108 -3.43 10.68 -9.21
CA ALA A 108 -2.83 9.55 -9.90
C ALA A 108 -2.63 8.35 -8.96
N GLU A 109 -2.26 8.57 -7.70
CA GLU A 109 -2.16 7.53 -6.68
C GLU A 109 -3.52 6.90 -6.37
N CYS A 110 -4.56 7.70 -6.17
CA CYS A 110 -5.93 7.20 -5.97
C CYS A 110 -6.41 6.37 -7.17
N LEU A 111 -6.13 6.81 -8.39
CA LEU A 111 -6.45 6.07 -9.62
C LEU A 111 -5.66 4.76 -9.69
N GLY A 112 -4.38 4.77 -9.34
CA GLY A 112 -3.54 3.58 -9.25
C GLY A 112 -4.11 2.54 -8.27
N PHE A 113 -4.47 2.94 -7.05
CA PHE A 113 -5.10 2.04 -6.06
C PHE A 113 -6.43 1.49 -6.54
N PHE A 114 -7.23 2.30 -7.25
CA PHE A 114 -8.49 1.86 -7.84
C PHE A 114 -8.26 0.76 -8.88
N THR A 115 -7.33 0.95 -9.82
CA THR A 115 -6.99 -0.05 -10.84
C THR A 115 -6.47 -1.35 -10.21
N VAL A 116 -5.61 -1.26 -9.19
CA VAL A 116 -5.16 -2.43 -8.42
C VAL A 116 -6.33 -3.14 -7.75
N GLY A 117 -7.28 -2.38 -7.19
CA GLY A 117 -8.51 -2.90 -6.59
C GLY A 117 -9.38 -3.65 -7.60
N GLU A 118 -9.53 -3.13 -8.82
CA GLU A 118 -10.25 -3.82 -9.89
C GLU A 118 -9.55 -5.11 -10.34
N MET A 119 -8.22 -5.10 -10.43
CA MET A 119 -7.44 -6.32 -10.74
C MET A 119 -7.63 -7.41 -9.69
N ILE A 120 -7.64 -7.04 -8.40
CA ILE A 120 -7.90 -7.96 -7.29
C ILE A 120 -9.37 -8.43 -7.33
N GLY A 121 -10.32 -7.51 -7.50
CA GLY A 121 -11.76 -7.82 -7.53
C GLY A 121 -12.16 -8.72 -8.70
N ARG A 122 -11.49 -8.63 -9.85
CA ARG A 122 -11.69 -9.49 -11.02
C ARG A 122 -10.73 -10.67 -11.09
N PHE A 123 -9.78 -10.79 -10.14
CA PHE A 123 -8.66 -11.74 -10.13
C PHE A 123 -8.00 -11.89 -11.51
N LYS A 124 -7.82 -10.77 -12.22
CA LYS A 124 -7.23 -10.71 -13.56
C LYS A 124 -6.24 -9.59 -13.63
N ILE A 125 -5.00 -9.99 -13.87
CA ILE A 125 -3.85 -9.10 -13.99
C ILE A 125 -3.64 -8.70 -15.46
N ILE A 126 -4.09 -9.55 -16.40
CA ILE A 126 -3.91 -9.38 -17.85
C ILE A 126 -5.28 -9.51 -18.49
N GLY A 127 -5.65 -8.56 -19.36
CA GLY A 127 -6.86 -8.65 -20.16
C GLY A 127 -6.92 -10.00 -20.85
N TYR A 128 -8.09 -10.63 -20.86
CA TYR A 128 -8.25 -11.88 -21.58
C TYR A 128 -7.75 -11.68 -23.01
N HIS A 129 -6.80 -12.52 -23.42
CA HIS A 129 -6.56 -12.70 -24.84
C HIS A 129 -7.91 -13.13 -25.41
N GLY A 130 -8.56 -12.24 -26.14
CA GLY A 130 -9.64 -12.67 -27.00
C GLY A 130 -9.03 -13.70 -27.92
N GLU A 131 -9.65 -14.88 -28.03
CA GLU A 131 -9.65 -15.53 -29.32
C GLU A 131 -9.94 -14.44 -30.35
N THR A 132 -9.05 -14.31 -31.34
CA THR A 132 -9.28 -13.45 -32.48
C THR A 132 -10.66 -13.79 -33.05
N ALA A 133 -11.64 -12.91 -32.83
CA ALA A 133 -12.96 -12.97 -33.45
C ALA A 133 -12.85 -12.67 -34.96
N GLY A 134 -12.03 -13.45 -35.67
CA GLY A 134 -11.64 -13.24 -37.06
C GLY A 134 -10.97 -14.45 -37.72
N ALA A 135 -11.10 -15.66 -37.16
CA ALA A 135 -10.52 -16.88 -37.72
C ALA A 135 -11.57 -17.91 -38.18
N HIS A 136 -12.68 -17.44 -38.77
CA HIS A 136 -13.57 -18.28 -39.58
C HIS A 136 -13.97 -17.51 -40.86
N HIS A 137 -13.14 -17.67 -41.89
CA HIS A 137 -13.48 -17.54 -43.30
C HIS A 137 -13.12 -18.87 -43.96
#